data_AF-A0A086WEB5-F1
#
_entry.id   AF-A0A086WEB5-F1
#
_cell.length_a   1.000
_cell.length_b   1.000
_cell.length_c   1.000
_cell.angle_alpha   90.00
_cell.angle_beta   90.00
_cell.angle_gamma   90.00
#
_symmetry.space_group_name_H-M   'P 1'
#
loop_
_entity.id
_entity.type
_entity.pdbx_description
1 polymer ?
#
loop_
_entity_poly.entity_id
_entity_poly.type
_entity_poly.pdbx_seq_one_letter_code
_entity_poly.pdbx_strand_id
1 'polypeptide(L)'
;MKMGSMPIAVIMQRRAVQHRWADEAWEAVGVVPDRGKLPRLQVLSSSPERDYYLVSGLELELYTDENEGYYENCMAPESKVFVLWRMEEGRAIPVRASVSYVEGTRMFDSGEQADGVTMPAEIYAWVAGYLREHYQPKPRSRRGRQHG
;
A
#
# COMPACT_ATOMS: atom_id res chain seq x y z
N MET A 1 2.37 19.87 3.61
CA MET A 1 1.66 20.38 2.41
C MET A 1 1.51 19.24 1.42
N LYS A 2 0.33 19.05 0.80
CA LYS A 2 0.14 18.03 -0.26
C LYS A 2 0.89 18.46 -1.51
N MET A 3 1.65 17.55 -2.10
CA MET A 3 2.55 17.83 -3.22
C MET A 3 2.20 17.09 -4.50
N GLY A 4 1.58 15.93 -4.38
CA GLY A 4 1.11 15.17 -5.52
C GLY A 4 0.02 14.23 -5.10
N SER A 5 -0.75 13.77 -6.08
CA SER A 5 -1.59 12.62 -5.90
C SER A 5 -1.66 11.73 -7.13
N MET A 6 -1.99 10.47 -6.90
CA MET A 6 -2.19 9.47 -7.93
C MET A 6 -3.41 8.62 -7.57
N PRO A 7 -4.49 8.65 -8.35
CA PRO A 7 -5.60 7.73 -8.19
C PRO A 7 -5.12 6.29 -8.41
N ILE A 8 -5.62 5.38 -7.59
CA ILE A 8 -5.29 3.96 -7.67
C ILE A 8 -6.55 3.10 -7.52
N ALA A 9 -6.42 1.87 -7.98
CA ALA A 9 -7.30 0.79 -7.59
C ALA A 9 -6.48 -0.34 -6.95
N VAL A 10 -7.11 -1.05 -6.03
CA VAL A 10 -6.50 -2.15 -5.28
C VAL A 10 -7.17 -3.45 -5.73
N ILE A 11 -6.35 -4.46 -5.98
CA ILE A 11 -6.79 -5.82 -6.21
C ILE A 11 -6.83 -6.53 -4.86
N MET A 12 -8.03 -6.89 -4.44
CA MET A 12 -8.26 -7.69 -3.26
C MET A 12 -8.46 -9.16 -3.64
N GLN A 13 -8.07 -10.03 -2.72
CA GLN A 13 -8.25 -11.47 -2.83
C GLN A 13 -9.07 -11.97 -1.63
N ARG A 14 -10.04 -12.84 -1.90
CA ARG A 14 -10.62 -13.76 -0.91
C ARG A 14 -10.06 -15.14 -1.15
N ARG A 15 -9.67 -15.86 -0.10
CA ARG A 15 -9.39 -17.31 -0.13
C ARG A 15 -10.28 -18.01 0.86
N ALA A 16 -10.92 -19.11 0.44
CA ALA A 16 -11.51 -20.04 1.38
C ALA A 16 -10.38 -20.71 2.19
N VAL A 17 -10.53 -20.77 3.50
CA VAL A 17 -9.57 -21.45 4.38
C VAL A 17 -10.31 -22.50 5.20
N GLN A 18 -9.70 -23.67 5.33
CA GLN A 18 -10.21 -24.71 6.24
C GLN A 18 -9.56 -24.49 7.61
N HIS A 19 -10.15 -23.62 8.43
CA HIS A 19 -9.62 -23.32 9.75
C HIS A 19 -10.74 -23.22 10.80
N ARG A 20 -10.45 -23.61 12.05
CA ARG A 20 -11.47 -23.74 13.10
C ARG A 20 -12.11 -22.42 13.52
N TRP A 21 -11.48 -21.29 13.20
CA TRP A 21 -11.89 -19.95 13.66
C TRP A 21 -12.15 -18.95 12.53
N ALA A 22 -12.00 -19.37 11.26
CA ALA A 22 -12.29 -18.54 10.10
C ALA A 22 -12.51 -19.43 8.88
N ASP A 23 -13.53 -19.11 8.08
CA ASP A 23 -13.82 -19.81 6.82
C ASP A 23 -13.15 -19.12 5.61
N GLU A 24 -12.68 -17.88 5.80
CA GLU A 24 -12.15 -17.03 4.73
C GLU A 24 -10.96 -16.20 5.21
N ALA A 25 -10.00 -15.99 4.31
CA ALA A 25 -8.88 -15.07 4.47
C ALA A 25 -8.92 -14.02 3.34
N TRP A 26 -8.62 -12.78 3.71
CA TRP A 26 -8.67 -11.63 2.81
C TRP A 26 -7.32 -10.94 2.78
N GLU A 27 -6.92 -10.42 1.62
CA GLU A 27 -5.62 -9.79 1.43
C GLU A 27 -5.67 -8.79 0.27
N ALA A 28 -5.01 -7.64 0.41
CA ALA A 28 -4.66 -6.80 -0.73
C ALA A 28 -3.43 -7.39 -1.44
N VAL A 29 -3.58 -7.75 -2.71
CA VAL A 29 -2.55 -8.51 -3.46
C VAL A 29 -1.98 -7.75 -4.65
N GLY A 30 -2.57 -6.61 -5.00
CA GLY A 30 -2.12 -5.80 -6.13
C GLY A 30 -2.62 -4.36 -6.03
N VAL A 31 -1.88 -3.45 -6.66
CA VAL A 31 -2.26 -2.04 -6.82
C VAL A 31 -2.02 -1.67 -8.27
N VAL A 32 -2.94 -0.92 -8.86
CA VAL A 32 -2.81 -0.39 -10.21
C VAL A 32 -3.14 1.10 -10.23
N PRO A 33 -2.44 1.94 -11.00
CA PRO A 33 -2.86 3.32 -11.25
C PRO A 33 -4.24 3.34 -11.89
N ASP A 34 -5.13 4.20 -11.38
CA ASP A 34 -6.46 4.41 -11.95
C ASP A 34 -6.46 5.64 -12.84
N ARG A 35 -6.82 5.44 -14.11
CA ARG A 35 -6.93 6.51 -15.13
C ARG A 35 -8.34 7.09 -15.23
N GLY A 36 -9.20 6.84 -14.23
CA GLY A 36 -10.54 7.41 -14.09
C GLY A 36 -11.64 6.66 -14.85
N LYS A 37 -11.38 5.43 -15.31
CA LYS A 37 -12.35 4.62 -16.07
C LYS A 37 -12.77 3.34 -15.37
N LEU A 38 -12.24 3.08 -14.18
CA LEU A 38 -12.54 1.85 -13.45
C LEU A 38 -13.85 1.99 -12.68
N PRO A 39 -14.76 1.00 -12.73
CA PRO A 39 -15.92 0.98 -11.85
C PRO A 39 -15.46 0.87 -10.39
N ARG A 40 -16.28 1.35 -9.44
CA ARG A 40 -15.96 1.30 -8.00
C ARG A 40 -15.56 -0.09 -7.53
N LEU A 41 -16.20 -1.12 -8.08
CA LEU A 41 -15.87 -2.51 -7.83
C LEU A 41 -16.04 -3.34 -9.11
N GLN A 42 -15.06 -4.19 -9.40
CA GLN A 42 -15.08 -5.12 -10.53
C GLN A 42 -14.57 -6.48 -10.10
N VAL A 43 -15.37 -7.53 -10.26
CA VAL A 43 -14.89 -8.91 -10.10
C VAL A 43 -13.98 -9.25 -11.29
N LEU A 44 -12.76 -9.68 -11.00
CA LEU A 44 -11.76 -10.08 -11.99
C LEU A 44 -11.81 -11.59 -12.24
N SER A 45 -12.03 -12.36 -11.19
CA SER A 45 -12.18 -13.82 -11.24
C SER A 45 -12.93 -14.29 -10.01
N SER A 46 -13.74 -15.34 -10.13
CA SER A 46 -14.46 -15.93 -9.01
C SER A 46 -14.49 -17.44 -9.07
N SER A 47 -14.24 -18.08 -7.92
CA SER A 47 -14.31 -19.53 -7.72
C SER A 47 -14.63 -19.85 -6.25
N PRO A 48 -15.08 -21.08 -5.93
CA PRO A 48 -15.34 -21.46 -4.54
C PRO A 48 -14.13 -21.28 -3.61
N GLU A 49 -12.92 -21.52 -4.11
CA GLU A 49 -11.69 -21.48 -3.33
C GLU A 49 -11.06 -20.08 -3.27
N ARG A 50 -11.26 -19.27 -4.30
CA ARG A 50 -10.58 -17.97 -4.44
C ARG A 50 -11.32 -17.01 -5.36
N ASP A 51 -11.42 -15.77 -4.92
CA ASP A 51 -11.94 -14.67 -5.73
C ASP A 51 -10.93 -13.52 -5.79
N TYR A 52 -10.92 -12.82 -6.92
CA TYR A 52 -10.20 -11.57 -7.09
C TYR A 52 -11.15 -10.48 -7.56
N TYR A 53 -11.04 -9.31 -6.97
CA TYR A 53 -11.80 -8.15 -7.38
C TYR A 53 -10.96 -6.89 -7.23
N LEU A 54 -11.21 -5.93 -8.12
CA LEU A 54 -10.60 -4.63 -8.12
C LEU A 54 -11.56 -3.66 -7.42
N VAL A 55 -11.02 -2.81 -6.55
CA VAL A 55 -11.73 -1.71 -5.88
C VAL A 55 -11.02 -0.40 -6.24
N SER A 56 -11.74 0.52 -6.89
CA SER A 56 -11.22 1.83 -7.30
C SER A 56 -11.69 2.95 -6.36
N GLY A 57 -11.17 4.15 -6.56
CA GLY A 57 -11.56 5.35 -5.80
C GLY A 57 -10.66 5.68 -4.62
N LEU A 58 -9.52 5.00 -4.49
CA LEU A 58 -8.45 5.39 -3.59
C LEU A 58 -7.47 6.34 -4.28
N GLU A 59 -6.76 7.12 -3.48
CA GLU A 59 -5.74 8.06 -3.94
C GLU A 59 -4.50 7.91 -3.06
N LEU A 60 -3.32 7.81 -3.69
CA LEU A 60 -2.04 8.00 -3.02
C LEU A 60 -1.73 9.48 -2.97
N GLU A 61 -1.28 9.97 -1.83
CA GLU A 61 -0.95 11.37 -1.62
C GLU A 61 0.49 11.51 -1.12
N LEU A 62 1.21 12.49 -1.66
CA LEU A 62 2.55 12.83 -1.22
C LEU A 62 2.51 14.11 -0.39
N TYR A 63 3.12 14.08 0.78
CA TYR A 63 3.20 15.21 1.70
C TYR A 63 4.66 15.50 2.09
N THR A 64 4.96 16.78 2.24
CA THR A 64 6.32 17.26 2.57
C THR A 64 6.88 16.72 3.89
N ASP A 65 6.02 16.39 4.85
CA ASP A 65 6.36 15.89 6.19
C ASP A 65 6.57 14.37 6.25
N GLU A 66 6.24 13.64 5.17
CA GLU A 66 6.41 12.17 5.08
C GLU A 66 7.59 11.78 4.16
N ASN A 67 8.41 12.75 3.73
CA ASN A 67 9.55 12.55 2.83
C ASN A 67 10.54 11.46 3.28
N GLU A 68 10.85 11.40 4.58
CA GLU A 68 11.75 10.39 5.12
C GLU A 68 11.14 8.99 4.99
N GLY A 69 9.84 8.84 5.26
CA GLY A 69 9.11 7.59 5.10
C GLY A 69 9.01 7.12 3.65
N TYR A 70 8.85 8.04 2.70
CA TYR A 70 8.91 7.70 1.27
C TYR A 70 10.31 7.22 0.86
N TYR A 71 11.35 7.91 1.30
CA TYR A 71 12.74 7.54 1.01
C TYR A 71 13.10 6.17 1.61
N GLU A 72 12.71 5.91 2.86
CA GLU A 72 12.91 4.61 3.50
C GLU A 72 12.22 3.48 2.75
N ASN A 73 10.98 3.70 2.29
CA ASN A 73 10.24 2.71 1.50
C ASN A 73 10.90 2.44 0.14
N CYS A 74 11.37 3.49 -0.55
CA CYS A 74 12.11 3.33 -1.82
C CYS A 74 13.46 2.61 -1.65
N MET A 75 14.09 2.74 -0.48
CA MET A 75 15.39 2.10 -0.17
C MET A 75 15.26 0.73 0.49
N ALA A 76 14.04 0.32 0.86
CA ALA A 76 13.78 -1.00 1.43
C ALA A 76 14.11 -2.12 0.40
N PRO A 77 14.39 -3.36 0.84
CA PRO A 77 14.62 -4.48 -0.08
C PRO A 77 13.47 -4.69 -1.08
N GLU A 78 12.25 -4.34 -0.66
CA GLU A 78 11.09 -4.30 -1.52
C GLU A 78 10.24 -3.09 -1.14
N SER A 79 10.03 -2.17 -2.09
CA SER A 79 9.14 -1.03 -1.90
C SER A 79 7.68 -1.47 -1.91
N LYS A 80 6.89 -0.92 -1.00
CA LYS A 80 5.49 -1.33 -0.80
C LYS A 80 4.51 -0.17 -1.00
N VAL A 81 3.30 -0.50 -1.42
CA VAL A 81 2.11 0.31 -1.15
C VAL A 81 1.43 -0.35 0.05
N PHE A 82 1.31 0.39 1.14
CA PHE A 82 0.60 -0.06 2.33
C PHE A 82 -0.88 0.21 2.13
N VAL A 83 -1.72 -0.80 2.32
CA VAL A 83 -3.16 -0.73 2.09
C VAL A 83 -3.87 -1.15 3.36
N LEU A 84 -4.63 -0.24 3.95
CA LEU A 84 -5.52 -0.52 5.07
C LEU A 84 -6.93 -0.77 4.52
N TRP A 85 -7.56 -1.84 5.00
CA TRP A 85 -8.87 -2.29 4.53
C TRP A 85 -9.77 -2.73 5.68
N ARG A 86 -11.07 -2.78 5.41
CA ARG A 86 -12.12 -3.16 6.36
C ARG A 86 -13.09 -4.12 5.72
N MET A 87 -13.77 -4.91 6.54
CA MET A 87 -14.90 -5.70 6.06
C MET A 87 -16.14 -4.82 5.95
N GLU A 88 -16.71 -4.75 4.75
CA GLU A 88 -17.98 -4.07 4.46
C GLU A 88 -18.89 -5.02 3.69
N GLU A 89 -20.11 -5.21 4.16
CA GLU A 89 -21.12 -6.07 3.50
C GLU A 89 -20.59 -7.47 3.10
N GLY A 90 -19.72 -8.06 3.94
CA GLY A 90 -19.12 -9.38 3.71
C GLY A 90 -17.94 -9.40 2.73
N ARG A 91 -17.32 -8.25 2.44
CA ARG A 91 -16.17 -8.15 1.54
C ARG A 91 -15.08 -7.24 2.12
N ALA A 92 -13.81 -7.57 1.89
CA ALA A 92 -12.72 -6.69 2.25
C ALA A 92 -12.63 -5.50 1.28
N ILE A 93 -12.83 -4.29 1.78
CA ILE A 93 -12.82 -3.02 1.04
C ILE A 93 -11.63 -2.18 1.52
N PRO A 94 -10.69 -1.80 0.63
CA PRO A 94 -9.59 -0.93 1.00
C PRO A 94 -10.08 0.51 1.18
N VAL A 95 -9.64 1.14 2.28
CA VAL A 95 -10.14 2.44 2.75
C VAL A 95 -9.03 3.50 2.82
N ARG A 96 -7.76 3.09 2.87
CA ARG A 96 -6.61 4.01 2.80
C ARG A 96 -5.42 3.30 2.18
N ALA A 97 -4.59 4.05 1.46
CA ALA A 97 -3.29 3.58 1.00
C ALA A 97 -2.19 4.62 1.24
N SER A 98 -0.95 4.17 1.40
CA SER A 98 0.21 5.05 1.51
C SER A 98 1.47 4.41 0.94
N VAL A 99 2.40 5.26 0.51
CA VAL A 99 3.77 4.89 0.10
C VAL A 99 4.82 5.35 1.14
N SER A 100 4.40 5.89 2.28
CA SER A 100 5.30 6.18 3.41
C SER A 100 5.49 4.92 4.26
N TYR A 101 6.74 4.56 4.52
CA TYR A 101 7.07 3.48 5.46
C TYR A 101 6.56 3.78 6.88
N VAL A 102 6.62 5.05 7.29
CA VAL A 102 6.16 5.50 8.61
C VAL A 102 4.64 5.37 8.73
N GLU A 103 3.89 5.83 7.73
CA GLU A 103 2.43 5.64 7.73
C GLU A 103 2.06 4.16 7.64
N GLY A 104 2.77 3.36 6.83
CA GLY A 104 2.57 1.93 6.75
C GLY A 104 2.72 1.24 8.12
N THR A 105 3.74 1.61 8.89
CA THR A 105 3.95 1.11 10.25
C THR A 105 2.77 1.48 11.15
N ARG A 106 2.32 2.75 11.11
CA ARG A 106 1.12 3.18 11.86
C ARG A 106 -0.15 2.43 11.46
N MET A 107 -0.29 2.02 10.20
CA MET A 107 -1.41 1.19 9.76
C MET A 107 -1.34 -0.20 10.40
N PHE A 108 -0.19 -0.87 10.38
CA PHE A 108 -0.02 -2.18 11.02
C PHE A 108 -0.23 -2.13 12.54
N ASP A 109 0.20 -1.03 13.19
CA ASP A 109 0.05 -0.84 14.63
C ASP A 109 -1.36 -0.39 15.06
N SER A 110 -2.25 -0.06 14.11
CA SER A 110 -3.59 0.47 14.39
C SER A 110 -4.57 -0.56 14.95
N GLY A 111 -4.28 -1.86 14.78
CA GLY A 111 -5.22 -2.96 15.04
C GLY A 111 -6.26 -3.17 13.93
N GLU A 112 -6.26 -2.34 12.89
CA GLU A 112 -7.02 -2.58 11.66
C GLU A 112 -6.30 -3.55 10.73
N GLN A 113 -7.00 -4.05 9.70
CA GLN A 113 -6.40 -4.93 8.71
C GLN A 113 -5.60 -4.10 7.71
N ALA A 114 -4.33 -4.47 7.54
CA ALA A 114 -3.43 -3.80 6.61
C ALA A 114 -2.50 -4.80 5.94
N ASP A 115 -2.15 -4.53 4.68
CA ASP A 115 -1.24 -5.34 3.88
C ASP A 115 -0.18 -4.45 3.19
N GLY A 116 0.99 -5.03 2.96
CA GLY A 116 2.07 -4.42 2.18
C GLY A 116 2.14 -5.02 0.77
N VAL A 117 1.60 -4.31 -0.21
CA VAL A 117 1.59 -4.75 -1.62
C VAL A 117 2.86 -4.31 -2.32
N THR A 118 3.47 -5.15 -3.15
CA THR A 118 4.62 -4.75 -3.98
C THR A 118 4.30 -3.49 -4.78
N MET A 119 5.13 -2.46 -4.65
CA MET A 119 4.92 -1.19 -5.33
C MET A 119 5.12 -1.36 -6.85
N PRO A 120 4.09 -1.08 -7.68
CA PRO A 120 4.22 -1.09 -9.13
C PRO A 120 5.27 -0.09 -9.62
N ALA A 121 5.97 -0.42 -10.71
CA ALA A 121 7.05 0.41 -11.24
C ALA A 121 6.62 1.86 -11.57
N GLU A 122 5.39 2.05 -12.03
CA GLU A 122 4.83 3.39 -12.31
C GLU A 122 4.69 4.23 -11.03
N ILE A 123 4.19 3.62 -9.94
CA ILE A 123 4.08 4.28 -8.63
C ILE A 123 5.48 4.56 -8.07
N TYR A 124 6.40 3.60 -8.16
CA TYR A 124 7.78 3.79 -7.72
C TYR A 124 8.45 4.96 -8.46
N ALA A 125 8.33 5.01 -9.78
CA ALA A 125 8.92 6.08 -10.59
C ALA A 125 8.36 7.46 -10.20
N TRP A 126 7.05 7.53 -9.92
CA TRP A 126 6.40 8.75 -9.44
C TRP A 126 6.95 9.22 -8.08
N VAL A 127 7.02 8.32 -7.08
CA VAL A 127 7.56 8.64 -5.75
C VAL A 127 9.05 9.01 -5.82
N ALA A 128 9.84 8.26 -6.58
CA ALA A 128 11.27 8.52 -6.75
C ALA A 128 11.54 9.84 -7.49
N GLY A 129 10.69 10.20 -8.45
CA GLY A 129 10.72 11.49 -9.13
C GLY A 129 10.48 12.63 -8.15
N TYR A 130 9.40 12.54 -7.36
CA TYR A 130 9.09 13.51 -6.30
C TYR A 130 10.25 13.66 -5.30
N LEU A 131 10.81 12.56 -4.80
CA LEU A 131 11.92 12.60 -3.83
C LEU A 131 13.16 13.29 -4.41
N ARG A 132 13.48 13.06 -5.69
CA ARG A 132 14.61 13.70 -6.36
C ARG A 132 14.49 15.23 -6.39
N GLU A 133 13.27 15.73 -6.53
CA GLU A 133 12.99 17.17 -6.61
C GLU A 133 12.86 17.82 -5.23
N HIS A 134 12.35 17.10 -4.24
CA HIS A 134 11.89 17.68 -2.96
C HIS A 134 12.63 17.19 -1.71
N TYR A 135 13.49 16.18 -1.82
CA TYR A 135 14.16 15.60 -0.66
C TYR A 135 15.65 15.34 -0.92
N GLN A 136 16.49 15.96 -0.09
CA GLN A 136 17.90 15.63 0.01
C GLN A 136 18.13 14.81 1.28
N PRO A 137 18.45 13.50 1.17
CA PRO A 137 18.70 12.67 2.33
C PRO A 137 19.86 13.26 3.14
N LYS A 138 19.68 13.37 4.46
CA LYS A 138 20.81 13.72 5.32
C LYS A 138 21.85 12.60 5.21
N PRO A 139 23.15 12.92 5.06
CA PRO A 139 24.18 11.90 5.05
C PRO A 139 24.06 11.07 6.34
N ARG A 140 23.83 9.76 6.20
CA ARG A 140 23.75 8.85 7.35
C ARG A 140 25.08 8.95 8.10
N SER A 141 25.08 9.54 9.29
CA SER A 141 26.28 9.49 10.12
C SER A 141 26.56 8.02 10.39
N ARG A 142 27.77 7.56 10.04
CA ARG A 142 28.25 6.25 10.45
C ARG A 142 28.30 6.27 11.97
N ARG A 143 27.23 5.80 12.65
CA ARG A 143 27.34 5.41 14.05
C ARG A 143 28.29 4.22 14.07
N GLY A 144 29.55 4.52 14.36
CA GLY A 144 30.57 3.51 14.58
C GLY A 144 30.06 2.56 15.66
N ARG A 145 29.95 1.28 15.30
CA ARG A 145 29.93 0.20 16.27
C ARG A 145 31.30 0.22 16.96
N GLN A 146 31.44 0.97 18.04
CA GLN A 146 32.46 0.70 19.05
C GLN A 146 31.86 -0.35 19.99
N HIS A 147 32.10 -1.62 19.68
CA HIS A 147 32.09 -2.66 20.69
C HIS A 147 33.52 -2.69 21.22
N GLY A 148 33.69 -2.14 22.43
CA GLY A 148 34.84 -2.44 23.30
C GLY A 148 34.52 -3.62 24.20
#